data_AF-A0A820G8N8-F1
#
_entry.id   AF-A0A820G8N8-F1
#
_cell.length_a   1.000
_cell.length_b   1.000
_cell.length_c   1.000
_cell.angle_alpha   90.00
_cell.angle_beta   90.00
_cell.angle_gamma   90.00
#
_symmetry.space_group_name_H-M   'P 1'
#
loop_
_entity.id
_entity.type
_entity.pdbx_description
1 polymer ?
#
loop_
_entity_poly.entity_id
_entity_poly.type
_entity_poly.pdbx_seq_one_letter_code
_entity_poly.pdbx_strand_id
1 'polypeptide(L)'
;NAILMLVTCVDCSSAVHTRNDLTEIEKEVCLSTAKFEDFISEFLNRTFRMIDTLSTEMSDAVILTNEANSEDQEASQELTSMISGIVQQCSNKIFQMIREKITNFLAASSFSPKISKLVNGLVRAILKGNPEETLKYLLPQTCERIEKIMSNSETTILTDHKGDPELTWCLILFSELVRARGDTLLMYKPMILSIFHRCVHIIHKESYEAVANAAKNLLKSLSYVYPIEYR
;
A
#
# COMPACT_ATOMS: atom_id res chain seq x y z
N ASN A 1 17.96 -9.18 3.30
CA ASN A 1 16.75 -9.51 2.51
C ASN A 1 16.30 -10.98 2.64
N ALA A 2 17.19 -11.98 2.53
CA ALA A 2 16.80 -13.40 2.49
C ALA A 2 16.10 -13.96 3.75
N ILE A 3 16.47 -13.54 4.97
CA ILE A 3 16.03 -14.21 6.21
C ILE A 3 14.51 -14.14 6.43
N LEU A 4 13.88 -12.99 6.18
CA LEU A 4 12.42 -12.83 6.37
C LEU A 4 11.59 -13.57 5.33
N MET A 5 12.18 -13.93 4.18
CA MET A 5 11.53 -14.80 3.19
C MET A 5 11.67 -16.29 3.54
N LEU A 6 12.54 -16.63 4.50
CA LEU A 6 12.81 -18.00 4.94
C LEU A 6 12.08 -18.36 6.24
N VAL A 7 11.36 -17.42 6.84
CA VAL A 7 10.67 -17.60 8.13
C VAL A 7 9.23 -17.14 8.02
N THR A 8 8.29 -18.02 8.38
CA THR A 8 6.89 -17.63 8.51
C THR A 8 6.70 -16.86 9.82
N CYS A 9 6.35 -15.58 9.72
CA CYS A 9 6.06 -14.69 10.83
C CYS A 9 4.72 -15.08 11.49
N VAL A 10 4.79 -16.04 12.43
CA VAL A 10 3.65 -16.54 13.21
C VAL A 10 4.09 -16.65 14.66
N ASP A 11 3.27 -16.18 15.59
CA ASP A 11 3.48 -16.42 17.02
C ASP A 11 3.10 -17.87 17.35
N CYS A 12 4.13 -18.70 17.49
CA CYS A 12 4.07 -20.10 17.87
C CYS A 12 4.44 -20.32 19.34
N SER A 13 4.54 -19.28 20.17
CA SER A 13 5.00 -19.39 21.56
C SER A 13 4.13 -20.33 22.42
N SER A 14 2.84 -20.40 22.13
CA SER A 14 1.89 -21.31 22.78
C SER A 14 2.15 -22.80 22.48
N ALA A 15 2.93 -23.13 21.45
CA ALA A 15 3.27 -24.51 21.09
C ALA A 15 3.98 -25.25 22.23
N VAL A 16 4.78 -24.53 23.04
CA VAL A 16 5.51 -25.10 24.19
C VAL A 16 4.58 -25.65 25.26
N HIS A 17 3.35 -25.15 25.34
CA HIS A 17 2.35 -25.62 26.31
C HIS A 17 1.44 -26.72 25.77
N THR A 18 1.39 -26.90 24.44
CA THR A 18 0.46 -27.82 23.78
C THR A 18 1.14 -29.05 23.21
N ARG A 19 2.44 -28.94 22.88
CA ARG A 19 3.25 -30.01 22.31
C ARG A 19 4.24 -30.56 23.33
N ASN A 20 4.39 -31.87 23.34
CA ASN A 20 5.33 -32.60 24.21
C ASN A 20 6.52 -33.19 23.46
N ASP A 21 6.61 -32.98 22.14
CA ASP A 21 7.62 -33.56 21.25
C ASP A 21 8.73 -32.57 20.83
N LEU A 22 8.70 -31.35 21.38
CA LEU A 22 9.67 -30.30 21.08
C LEU A 22 10.98 -30.51 21.84
N THR A 23 12.10 -30.38 21.12
CA THR A 23 13.44 -30.25 21.72
C THR A 23 13.58 -28.92 22.47
N GLU A 24 14.57 -28.80 23.36
CA GLU A 24 14.82 -27.55 24.09
C GLU A 24 15.10 -26.36 23.15
N ILE A 25 15.83 -26.60 22.06
CA ILE A 25 16.10 -25.57 21.04
C ILE A 25 14.80 -25.14 20.35
N GLU A 26 13.94 -26.08 19.96
CA GLU A 26 12.65 -25.75 19.33
C GLU A 26 11.72 -25.00 20.28
N LYS A 27 11.74 -25.32 21.59
CA LYS A 27 10.99 -24.55 22.59
C LYS A 27 11.47 -23.11 22.68
N GLU A 28 12.78 -22.89 22.73
CA GLU A 28 13.37 -21.54 22.77
C GLU A 28 13.02 -20.74 21.51
N VAL A 29 13.11 -21.37 20.34
CA VAL A 29 12.71 -20.76 19.06
C VAL A 29 11.22 -20.41 19.07
N CYS A 30 10.35 -21.32 19.50
CA CYS A 30 8.91 -21.07 19.60
C CYS A 30 8.61 -19.89 20.53
N LEU A 31 9.19 -19.85 21.73
CA LEU A 31 9.00 -18.74 22.67
C LEU A 31 9.48 -17.40 22.09
N SER A 32 10.56 -17.42 21.31
CA SER A 32 11.09 -16.22 20.66
C SER A 32 10.14 -15.64 19.59
N THR A 33 9.27 -16.47 18.99
CA THR A 33 8.30 -16.02 17.97
C THR A 33 7.21 -15.08 18.51
N ALA A 34 6.98 -15.05 19.83
CA ALA A 34 6.06 -14.08 20.46
C ALA A 34 6.42 -12.62 20.14
N LYS A 35 7.69 -12.35 19.83
CA LYS A 35 8.21 -11.00 19.54
C LYS A 35 8.00 -10.57 18.09
N PHE A 36 7.46 -11.41 17.21
CA PHE A 36 7.33 -11.06 15.79
C PHE A 36 6.40 -9.87 15.57
N GLU A 37 5.27 -9.81 16.28
CA GLU A 37 4.33 -8.70 16.14
C GLU A 37 4.98 -7.37 16.51
N ASP A 38 5.69 -7.32 17.65
CA ASP A 38 6.41 -6.14 18.12
C ASP A 38 7.53 -5.72 17.15
N PHE A 39 8.32 -6.70 16.68
CA PHE A 39 9.39 -6.45 15.72
C PHE A 39 8.86 -5.83 14.41
N ILE A 40 7.81 -6.40 13.84
CA ILE A 40 7.21 -5.92 12.58
C ILE A 40 6.55 -4.55 12.79
N SER A 41 5.87 -4.37 13.93
CA SER A 41 5.26 -3.10 14.31
C SER A 41 6.30 -1.98 14.38
N GLU A 42 7.44 -2.22 15.04
CA GLU A 42 8.53 -1.26 15.14
C GLU A 42 9.23 -1.02 13.80
N PHE A 43 9.42 -2.07 12.99
CA PHE A 43 9.96 -1.94 11.64
C PHE A 43 9.09 -1.04 10.74
N LEU A 44 7.76 -1.20 10.80
CA LEU A 44 6.82 -0.34 10.09
C LEU A 44 6.88 1.11 10.59
N ASN A 45 6.93 1.33 11.90
CA ASN A 45 7.04 2.68 12.47
C ASN A 45 8.30 3.40 11.97
N ARG A 46 9.43 2.68 11.89
CA ARG A 46 10.68 3.23 11.33
C ARG A 46 10.57 3.53 9.84
N THR A 47 9.89 2.67 9.10
CA THR A 47 9.62 2.88 7.67
C THR A 47 8.77 4.13 7.46
N PHE A 48 7.73 4.34 8.26
CA PHE A 48 6.89 5.54 8.18
C PHE A 48 7.67 6.82 8.51
N ARG A 49 8.49 6.80 9.58
CA ARG A 49 9.35 7.94 9.90
C ARG A 49 10.31 8.29 8.77
N MET A 50 10.90 7.28 8.13
CA MET A 50 11.76 7.48 6.97
C MET A 50 11.00 8.13 5.81
N ILE A 51 9.77 7.69 5.54
CA ILE A 51 8.90 8.30 4.53
C ILE A 51 8.59 9.77 4.87
N ASP A 52 8.30 10.08 6.13
CA ASP A 52 8.02 11.45 6.58
C ASP A 52 9.26 12.35 6.48
N THR A 53 10.44 11.83 6.83
CA THR A 53 11.72 12.54 6.69
C THR A 53 11.99 12.86 5.22
N LEU A 54 11.89 11.87 4.32
CA LEU A 54 12.06 12.09 2.88
C LEU A 54 11.02 13.08 2.33
N SER A 55 9.79 13.08 2.88
CA SER A 55 8.73 14.02 2.49
C SER A 55 9.07 15.46 2.87
N THR A 56 9.69 15.63 4.03
CA THR A 56 10.03 16.95 4.59
C THR A 56 11.29 17.52 3.93
N GLU A 57 12.37 16.74 3.83
CA GLU A 57 13.63 17.16 3.20
C GLU A 57 13.42 17.59 1.73
N MET A 58 12.44 17.00 1.06
CA MET A 58 12.08 17.36 -0.31
C MET A 58 11.25 18.64 -0.44
N SER A 59 10.55 19.09 0.61
CA SER A 59 9.89 20.40 0.63
C SER A 59 10.92 21.53 0.63
N ASP A 60 12.08 21.30 1.25
CA ASP A 60 13.18 22.27 1.34
C ASP A 60 14.11 22.23 0.11
N ALA A 61 14.26 21.04 -0.51
CA ALA A 61 15.19 20.82 -1.63
C ALA A 61 14.66 21.23 -3.03
N VAL A 62 13.43 21.76 -3.16
CA VAL A 62 12.92 22.32 -4.44
C VAL A 62 13.83 23.42 -5.00
N ILE A 63 14.77 23.95 -4.22
CA ILE A 63 15.68 25.01 -4.64
C ILE A 63 16.86 24.50 -5.51
N LEU A 64 17.30 23.24 -5.46
CA LEU A 64 18.58 22.86 -6.12
C LEU A 64 18.62 21.44 -6.69
N THR A 65 18.16 21.24 -7.92
CA THR A 65 18.35 20.03 -8.77
C THR A 65 17.24 18.98 -8.70
N ASN A 66 16.78 18.61 -9.90
CA ASN A 66 15.59 17.81 -10.13
C ASN A 66 15.90 16.32 -10.30
N GLU A 67 17.01 15.86 -9.73
CA GLU A 67 17.42 14.46 -9.78
C GLU A 67 17.06 13.82 -8.45
N ALA A 68 16.07 12.93 -8.44
CA ALA A 68 15.87 12.04 -7.32
C ALA A 68 17.13 11.15 -7.23
N ASN A 69 17.87 11.22 -6.12
CA ASN A 69 19.06 10.41 -5.90
C ASN A 69 18.73 8.93 -6.16
N SER A 70 19.50 8.29 -7.04
CA SER A 70 19.30 6.89 -7.43
C SER A 70 19.33 5.93 -6.23
N GLU A 71 20.13 6.26 -5.22
CA GLU A 71 20.26 5.52 -3.95
C GLU A 71 18.95 5.49 -3.14
N ASP A 72 18.21 6.61 -3.07
CA ASP A 72 16.93 6.67 -2.35
C ASP A 72 15.84 5.81 -3.01
N GLN A 73 15.88 5.71 -4.34
CA GLN A 73 14.97 4.84 -5.09
C GLN A 73 15.29 3.36 -4.88
N GLU A 74 16.56 3.00 -4.80
CA GLU A 74 17.00 1.62 -4.54
C GLU A 74 16.61 1.20 -3.12
N ALA A 75 16.90 2.02 -2.11
CA ALA A 75 16.49 1.78 -0.73
C ALA A 75 14.96 1.61 -0.59
N SER A 76 14.18 2.44 -1.29
CA SER A 76 12.72 2.35 -1.31
C SER A 76 12.20 1.02 -1.89
N GLN A 77 12.85 0.52 -2.94
CA GLN A 77 12.48 -0.75 -3.57
C GLN A 77 12.81 -1.95 -2.66
N GLU A 78 13.94 -1.90 -1.95
CA GLU A 78 14.31 -2.92 -0.97
C GLU A 78 13.33 -2.99 0.20
N LEU A 79 12.94 -1.84 0.76
CA LEU A 79 11.94 -1.75 1.83
C LEU A 79 10.59 -2.33 1.41
N THR A 80 10.13 -1.95 0.22
CA THR A 80 8.89 -2.49 -0.36
C THR A 80 8.94 -4.01 -0.50
N SER A 81 10.10 -4.54 -0.92
CA SER A 81 10.30 -5.99 -1.10
C SER A 81 10.32 -6.72 0.24
N MET A 82 10.96 -6.16 1.27
CA MET A 82 10.95 -6.72 2.62
C MET A 82 9.53 -6.80 3.19
N ILE A 83 8.74 -5.74 3.08
CA ILE A 83 7.35 -5.71 3.56
C ILE A 83 6.49 -6.69 2.77
N SER A 84 6.69 -6.77 1.45
CA SER A 84 5.99 -7.76 0.62
C SER A 84 6.29 -9.20 1.06
N GLY A 85 7.55 -9.50 1.40
CA GLY A 85 7.96 -10.80 1.92
C GLY A 85 7.31 -11.12 3.27
N ILE A 86 7.36 -10.18 4.22
CA ILE A 86 6.72 -10.33 5.54
C ILE A 86 5.22 -10.58 5.38
N VAL A 87 4.54 -9.75 4.57
CA VAL A 87 3.10 -9.82 4.37
C VAL A 87 2.67 -11.17 3.78
N GLN A 88 3.43 -11.71 2.82
CA GLN A 88 3.14 -13.02 2.24
C GLN A 88 3.36 -14.14 3.26
N GLN A 89 4.37 -14.02 4.11
CA GLN A 89 4.77 -15.04 5.06
C GLN A 89 4.31 -14.76 6.51
N CYS A 90 3.20 -14.05 6.72
CA CYS A 90 2.70 -13.78 8.08
C CYS A 90 1.34 -14.43 8.38
N SER A 91 1.06 -14.61 9.68
CA SER A 91 -0.27 -14.99 10.16
C SER A 91 -1.31 -13.90 9.87
N ASN A 92 -2.60 -14.27 9.84
CA ASN A 92 -3.69 -13.31 9.65
C ASN A 92 -3.70 -12.20 10.72
N LYS A 93 -3.34 -12.55 11.97
CA LYS A 93 -3.25 -11.57 13.08
C LYS A 93 -2.20 -10.51 12.78
N ILE A 94 -1.00 -10.93 12.39
CA ILE A 94 0.09 -10.01 12.05
C ILE A 94 -0.25 -9.22 10.78
N PHE A 95 -0.86 -9.85 9.77
CA PHE A 95 -1.33 -9.14 8.57
C PHE A 95 -2.30 -8.01 8.91
N GLN A 96 -3.30 -8.27 9.77
CA GLN A 96 -4.28 -7.26 10.20
C GLN A 96 -3.59 -6.06 10.85
N MET A 97 -2.62 -6.30 11.74
CA MET A 97 -1.80 -5.25 12.36
C MET A 97 -1.03 -4.43 11.30
N ILE A 98 -0.37 -5.09 10.34
CA ILE A 98 0.36 -4.43 9.25
C ILE A 98 -0.59 -3.55 8.43
N ARG A 99 -1.73 -4.10 8.00
CA ARG A 99 -2.74 -3.41 7.19
C ARG A 99 -3.28 -2.18 7.92
N GLU A 100 -3.64 -2.31 9.20
CA GLU A 100 -4.18 -1.21 10.00
C GLU A 100 -3.18 -0.08 10.14
N LYS A 101 -1.92 -0.40 10.43
CA LYS A 101 -0.84 0.59 10.47
C LYS A 101 -0.66 1.34 9.16
N ILE A 102 -0.59 0.62 8.05
CA ILE A 102 -0.44 1.24 6.72
C ILE A 102 -1.68 2.08 6.38
N THR A 103 -2.89 1.59 6.68
CA THR A 103 -4.14 2.32 6.44
C THR A 103 -4.19 3.63 7.23
N ASN A 104 -3.84 3.59 8.52
CA ASN A 104 -3.79 4.77 9.37
C ASN A 104 -2.74 5.78 8.89
N PHE A 105 -1.59 5.29 8.42
CA PHE A 105 -0.55 6.13 7.84
C PHE A 105 -1.01 6.85 6.57
N LEU A 106 -1.74 6.16 5.69
CA LEU A 106 -2.30 6.73 4.46
C LEU A 106 -3.41 7.77 4.72
N ALA A 107 -4.16 7.62 5.81
CA ALA A 107 -5.22 8.53 6.19
C ALA A 107 -4.69 9.87 6.72
N ALA A 108 -3.50 9.88 7.34
CA ALA A 108 -2.93 11.05 7.99
C ALA A 108 -2.28 12.05 7.02
N SER A 109 -1.90 11.63 5.81
CA SER A 109 -1.04 12.41 4.93
C SER A 109 -1.41 12.31 3.45
N SER A 110 -1.12 13.37 2.70
CA SER A 110 -1.04 13.36 1.24
C SER A 110 0.42 13.37 0.82
N PHE A 111 0.81 12.53 -0.14
CA PHE A 111 2.22 12.36 -0.50
C PHE A 111 2.53 12.97 -1.86
N SER A 112 3.75 13.51 -1.99
CA SER A 112 4.26 14.04 -3.25
C SER A 112 4.48 12.92 -4.28
N PRO A 113 4.49 13.25 -5.59
CA PRO A 113 4.73 12.25 -6.64
C PRO A 113 6.05 11.49 -6.51
N LYS A 114 7.10 12.08 -5.91
CA LYS A 114 8.41 11.42 -5.73
C LYS A 114 8.35 10.28 -4.71
N ILE A 115 7.58 10.44 -3.63
CA ILE A 115 7.47 9.47 -2.53
C ILE A 115 6.34 8.48 -2.74
N SER A 116 5.43 8.81 -3.67
CA SER A 116 4.35 7.93 -4.11
C SER A 116 4.84 6.52 -4.46
N LYS A 117 6.05 6.34 -5.02
CA LYS A 117 6.59 5.03 -5.37
C LYS A 117 6.74 4.10 -4.16
N LEU A 118 7.33 4.59 -3.07
CA LEU A 118 7.54 3.81 -1.85
C LEU A 118 6.21 3.49 -1.18
N VAL A 119 5.34 4.49 -1.02
CA VAL A 119 4.01 4.33 -0.41
C VAL A 119 3.13 3.39 -1.24
N ASN A 120 3.13 3.53 -2.57
CA ASN A 120 2.45 2.60 -3.48
C ASN A 120 3.02 1.18 -3.36
N GLY A 121 4.33 1.05 -3.11
CA GLY A 121 4.96 -0.21 -2.77
C GLY A 121 4.34 -0.87 -1.55
N LEU A 122 4.15 -0.11 -0.45
CA LEU A 122 3.50 -0.59 0.77
C LEU A 122 2.05 -1.03 0.50
N VAL A 123 1.29 -0.22 -0.23
CA VAL A 123 -0.10 -0.52 -0.60
C VAL A 123 -0.17 -1.80 -1.42
N ARG A 124 0.71 -1.96 -2.42
CA ARG A 124 0.78 -3.19 -3.23
C ARG A 124 1.14 -4.41 -2.38
N ALA A 125 2.02 -4.26 -1.39
CA ALA A 125 2.41 -5.35 -0.52
C ALA A 125 1.19 -5.91 0.23
N ILE A 126 0.42 -5.05 0.92
CA ILE A 126 -0.78 -5.48 1.65
C ILE A 126 -1.88 -5.97 0.70
N LEU A 127 -2.06 -5.32 -0.45
CA LEU A 127 -3.08 -5.71 -1.44
C LEU A 127 -2.81 -7.09 -2.03
N LYS A 128 -1.54 -7.45 -2.25
CA LYS A 128 -1.15 -8.81 -2.68
C LYS A 128 -1.26 -9.83 -1.55
N GLY A 129 -1.01 -9.42 -0.30
CA GLY A 129 -1.10 -10.31 0.85
C GLY A 129 -2.52 -10.78 1.13
N ASN A 130 -3.48 -9.87 1.14
CA ASN A 130 -4.90 -10.21 1.27
C ASN A 130 -5.77 -9.17 0.56
N PRO A 131 -6.12 -9.37 -0.72
CA PRO A 131 -6.88 -8.38 -1.49
C PRO A 131 -8.26 -8.12 -0.91
N GLU A 132 -8.94 -9.13 -0.38
CA GLU A 132 -10.29 -9.02 0.18
C GLU A 132 -10.29 -8.11 1.41
N GLU A 133 -9.42 -8.40 2.39
CA GLU A 133 -9.31 -7.63 3.62
C GLU A 133 -8.65 -6.27 3.42
N THR A 134 -7.84 -6.05 2.38
CA THR A 134 -7.28 -4.72 2.07
C THR A 134 -8.32 -3.85 1.37
N LEU A 135 -8.98 -4.34 0.32
CA LEU A 135 -9.96 -3.56 -0.43
C LEU A 135 -11.15 -3.14 0.42
N LYS A 136 -11.61 -4.01 1.33
CA LYS A 136 -12.72 -3.74 2.25
C LYS A 136 -12.59 -2.43 3.02
N TYR A 137 -11.36 -2.01 3.35
CA TYR A 137 -11.11 -0.79 4.10
C TYR A 137 -10.58 0.33 3.20
N LEU A 138 -9.56 0.08 2.38
CA LEU A 138 -8.89 1.14 1.64
C LEU A 138 -9.68 1.64 0.43
N LEU A 139 -10.40 0.76 -0.28
CA LEU A 139 -11.09 1.17 -1.50
C LEU A 139 -12.27 2.11 -1.20
N PRO A 140 -13.21 1.79 -0.29
CA PRO A 140 -14.29 2.71 0.07
C PRO A 140 -13.78 4.07 0.57
N GLN A 141 -12.78 4.07 1.46
CA GLN A 141 -12.20 5.30 2.01
C GLN A 141 -11.58 6.18 0.91
N THR A 142 -10.86 5.56 -0.03
CA THR A 142 -10.24 6.28 -1.15
C THR A 142 -11.30 6.85 -2.08
N CYS A 143 -12.32 6.07 -2.43
CA CYS A 143 -13.42 6.53 -3.29
C CYS A 143 -14.20 7.68 -2.64
N GLU A 144 -14.53 7.57 -1.35
CA GLU A 144 -15.23 8.63 -0.61
C GLU A 144 -14.42 9.94 -0.57
N ARG A 145 -13.09 9.84 -0.36
CA ARG A 145 -12.21 11.00 -0.38
C ARG A 145 -12.17 11.67 -1.75
N ILE A 146 -12.10 10.89 -2.84
CA ILE A 146 -12.17 11.41 -4.22
C ILE A 146 -13.50 12.14 -4.45
N GLU A 147 -14.62 11.50 -4.11
CA GLU A 147 -15.96 12.08 -4.31
C GLU A 147 -16.14 13.39 -3.52
N LYS A 148 -15.63 13.43 -2.28
CA LYS A 148 -15.66 14.64 -1.44
C LYS A 148 -14.87 15.80 -2.06
N ILE A 149 -13.65 15.54 -2.55
CA ILE A 149 -12.81 16.57 -3.18
C ILE A 149 -13.47 17.06 -4.47
N MET A 150 -13.98 16.14 -5.30
CA MET A 150 -14.65 16.45 -6.56
C MET A 150 -15.93 17.27 -6.36
N SER A 151 -16.72 16.96 -5.33
CA SER A 151 -17.98 17.66 -5.04
C SER A 151 -17.78 19.08 -4.51
N ASN A 152 -16.67 19.34 -3.81
CA ASN A 152 -16.39 20.66 -3.25
C ASN A 152 -15.90 21.68 -4.30
N SER A 153 -15.41 21.20 -5.45
CA SER A 153 -14.64 22.02 -6.40
C SER A 153 -14.97 21.71 -7.87
N GLU A 154 -16.18 21.21 -8.14
CA GLU A 154 -16.58 20.51 -9.36
C GLU A 154 -16.34 21.30 -10.66
N THR A 155 -16.60 22.60 -10.69
CA THR A 155 -16.35 23.45 -11.87
C THR A 155 -14.88 23.83 -12.06
N THR A 156 -14.15 24.06 -10.96
CA THR A 156 -12.76 24.49 -11.01
C THR A 156 -11.83 23.33 -11.34
N ILE A 157 -11.95 22.17 -10.67
CA ILE A 157 -11.04 21.03 -10.89
C ILE A 157 -11.10 20.47 -12.31
N LEU A 158 -12.29 20.46 -12.92
CA LEU A 158 -12.47 19.96 -14.28
C LEU A 158 -11.91 20.90 -15.35
N THR A 159 -11.70 22.18 -15.01
CA THR A 159 -11.28 23.22 -15.97
C THR A 159 -9.94 23.87 -15.62
N ASP A 160 -9.38 23.57 -14.44
CA ASP A 160 -8.14 24.14 -13.94
C ASP A 160 -6.95 23.24 -14.26
N HIS A 161 -5.99 23.81 -15.00
CA HIS A 161 -4.73 23.15 -15.32
C HIS A 161 -3.78 23.03 -14.13
N LYS A 162 -4.02 23.73 -13.02
CA LYS A 162 -3.19 23.65 -11.81
C LYS A 162 -3.42 22.36 -11.02
N GLY A 163 -4.63 21.79 -11.11
CA GLY A 163 -5.02 20.55 -10.44
C GLY A 163 -5.07 20.65 -8.90
N ASP A 164 -5.57 19.58 -8.28
CA ASP A 164 -5.56 19.41 -6.83
C ASP A 164 -4.56 18.29 -6.46
N PRO A 165 -3.49 18.58 -5.69
CA PRO A 165 -2.50 17.58 -5.29
C PRO A 165 -3.08 16.43 -4.46
N GLU A 166 -4.06 16.71 -3.61
CA GLU A 166 -4.73 15.70 -2.79
C GLU A 166 -5.58 14.77 -3.66
N LEU A 167 -6.32 15.33 -4.62
CA LEU A 167 -7.06 14.54 -5.61
C LEU A 167 -6.11 13.65 -6.41
N THR A 168 -5.00 14.22 -6.90
CA THR A 168 -4.00 13.50 -7.68
C THR A 168 -3.43 12.32 -6.88
N TRP A 169 -3.09 12.56 -5.61
CA TRP A 169 -2.67 11.49 -4.70
C TRP A 169 -3.73 10.40 -4.53
N CYS A 170 -4.99 10.78 -4.29
CA CYS A 170 -6.07 9.81 -4.13
C CYS A 170 -6.30 8.98 -5.41
N LEU A 171 -6.17 9.59 -6.58
CA LEU A 171 -6.27 8.90 -7.87
C LEU A 171 -5.10 7.96 -8.12
N ILE A 172 -3.89 8.33 -7.70
CA ILE A 172 -2.73 7.44 -7.71
C ILE A 172 -2.97 6.24 -6.79
N LEU A 173 -3.43 6.47 -5.55
CA LEU A 173 -3.77 5.40 -4.62
C LEU A 173 -4.86 4.47 -5.18
N PHE A 174 -5.94 5.05 -5.72
CA PHE A 174 -7.00 4.31 -6.40
C PHE A 174 -6.44 3.45 -7.54
N SER A 175 -5.53 4.01 -8.35
CA SER A 175 -4.87 3.28 -9.44
C SER A 175 -4.10 2.04 -8.96
N GLU A 176 -3.57 2.06 -7.73
CA GLU A 176 -2.91 0.90 -7.13
C GLU A 176 -3.92 -0.12 -6.58
N LEU A 177 -5.01 0.34 -5.96
CA LEU A 177 -6.04 -0.55 -5.42
C LEU A 177 -6.76 -1.35 -6.51
N VAL A 178 -7.00 -0.76 -7.68
CA VAL A 178 -7.63 -1.48 -8.82
C VAL A 178 -6.69 -2.47 -9.53
N ARG A 179 -5.47 -2.66 -9.02
CA ARG A 179 -4.55 -3.75 -9.43
C ARG A 179 -4.79 -5.05 -8.67
N ALA A 180 -5.73 -5.06 -7.73
CA ALA A 180 -6.07 -6.26 -6.97
C ALA A 180 -6.59 -7.37 -7.89
N ARG A 181 -6.73 -8.56 -7.29
CA ARG A 181 -7.31 -9.72 -7.96
C ARG A 181 -8.69 -9.39 -8.55
N GLY A 182 -8.88 -9.75 -9.81
CA GLY A 182 -10.04 -9.35 -10.61
C GLY A 182 -11.38 -9.79 -10.03
N ASP A 183 -11.48 -11.02 -9.53
CA ASP A 183 -12.68 -11.55 -8.88
C ASP A 183 -13.08 -10.75 -7.63
N THR A 184 -12.11 -10.28 -6.85
CA THR A 184 -12.31 -9.45 -5.66
C THR A 184 -12.75 -8.05 -6.07
N LEU A 185 -12.19 -7.49 -7.15
CA LEU A 185 -12.60 -6.20 -7.69
C LEU A 185 -14.05 -6.18 -8.18
N LEU A 186 -14.56 -7.31 -8.69
CA LEU A 186 -15.94 -7.40 -9.16
C LEU A 186 -16.97 -7.09 -8.07
N MET A 187 -16.66 -7.39 -6.81
CA MET A 187 -17.51 -7.06 -5.66
C MET A 187 -17.70 -5.53 -5.48
N TYR A 188 -16.75 -4.73 -5.99
CA TYR A 188 -16.75 -3.28 -5.90
C TYR A 188 -17.02 -2.58 -7.24
N LYS A 189 -17.48 -3.32 -8.26
CA LYS A 189 -17.70 -2.80 -9.62
C LYS A 189 -18.47 -1.48 -9.66
N PRO A 190 -19.62 -1.29 -9.00
CA PRO A 190 -20.36 -0.03 -9.07
C PRO A 190 -19.56 1.16 -8.56
N MET A 191 -18.85 0.97 -7.44
CA MET A 191 -18.01 1.98 -6.81
C MET A 191 -16.83 2.38 -7.72
N ILE A 192 -16.13 1.38 -8.26
CA ILE A 192 -14.99 1.60 -9.18
C ILE A 192 -15.45 2.37 -10.43
N LEU A 193 -16.55 1.97 -11.05
CA LEU A 193 -17.07 2.62 -12.25
C LEU A 193 -17.56 4.05 -11.98
N SER A 194 -18.16 4.31 -10.81
CA SER A 194 -18.57 5.67 -10.40
C SER A 194 -17.39 6.64 -10.45
N ILE A 195 -16.24 6.24 -9.89
CA ILE A 195 -15.02 7.07 -9.90
C ILE A 195 -14.55 7.33 -11.33
N PHE A 196 -14.54 6.32 -12.21
CA PHE A 196 -14.17 6.54 -13.61
C PHE A 196 -15.11 7.51 -14.31
N HIS A 197 -16.42 7.41 -14.09
CA HIS A 197 -17.39 8.34 -14.66
C HIS A 197 -17.19 9.77 -14.15
N ARG A 198 -16.89 9.93 -12.85
CA ARG A 198 -16.67 11.24 -12.23
C ARG A 198 -15.39 11.91 -12.72
N CYS A 199 -14.34 11.12 -12.97
CA CYS A 199 -13.01 11.63 -13.28
C CYS A 199 -12.70 11.73 -14.79
N VAL A 200 -13.61 11.32 -15.67
CA VAL A 200 -13.37 11.28 -17.13
C VAL A 200 -13.09 12.66 -17.75
N HIS A 201 -13.60 13.73 -17.14
CA HIS A 201 -13.48 15.10 -17.63
C HIS A 201 -12.30 15.88 -17.02
N ILE A 202 -11.48 15.25 -16.18
CA ILE A 202 -10.32 15.92 -15.59
C ILE A 202 -9.31 16.27 -16.69
N ILE A 203 -8.96 17.55 -16.79
CA ILE A 203 -7.98 18.04 -17.77
C ILE A 203 -6.55 18.14 -17.20
N HIS A 204 -6.40 18.15 -15.87
CA HIS A 204 -5.09 18.20 -15.24
C HIS A 204 -4.29 16.94 -15.57
N LYS A 205 -3.09 17.14 -16.15
CA LYS A 205 -2.30 16.07 -16.76
C LYS A 205 -1.99 14.92 -15.80
N GLU A 206 -1.46 15.21 -14.62
CA GLU A 206 -1.03 14.15 -13.69
C GLU A 206 -2.21 13.35 -13.13
N SER A 207 -3.32 14.04 -12.82
CA SER A 207 -4.56 13.39 -12.36
C SER A 207 -5.16 12.53 -13.47
N TYR A 208 -5.20 13.03 -14.71
CA TYR A 208 -5.67 12.27 -15.88
C TYR A 208 -4.79 11.04 -16.14
N GLU A 209 -3.47 11.16 -16.04
CA GLU A 209 -2.55 10.03 -16.14
C GLU A 209 -2.80 8.99 -15.05
N ALA A 210 -3.10 9.40 -13.81
CA ALA A 210 -3.47 8.49 -12.73
C ALA A 210 -4.77 7.74 -13.03
N VAL A 211 -5.80 8.41 -13.56
CA VAL A 211 -7.06 7.77 -13.99
C VAL A 211 -6.82 6.80 -15.15
N ALA A 212 -6.03 7.19 -16.15
CA ALA A 212 -5.69 6.32 -17.27
C ALA A 212 -4.91 5.07 -16.81
N ASN A 213 -3.98 5.23 -15.87
CA ASN A 213 -3.27 4.12 -15.24
C ASN A 213 -4.21 3.22 -14.44
N ALA A 214 -5.18 3.79 -13.72
CA ALA A 214 -6.21 3.02 -13.02
C ALA A 214 -7.03 2.17 -14.00
N ALA A 215 -7.45 2.74 -15.13
CA ALA A 215 -8.21 2.01 -16.16
C ALA A 215 -7.37 0.86 -16.76
N LYS A 216 -6.11 1.14 -17.12
CA LYS A 216 -5.16 0.13 -17.59
C LYS A 216 -4.98 -1.00 -16.58
N ASN A 217 -4.83 -0.66 -15.30
CA ASN A 217 -4.65 -1.62 -14.22
C ASN A 217 -5.90 -2.48 -14.03
N LEU A 218 -7.09 -1.88 -13.98
CA LEU A 218 -8.35 -2.59 -13.89
C LEU A 218 -8.54 -3.58 -15.05
N LEU A 219 -8.29 -3.14 -16.28
CA LEU A 219 -8.39 -3.99 -17.46
C LEU A 219 -7.42 -5.17 -17.37
N LYS A 220 -6.16 -4.95 -16.98
CA LYS A 220 -5.20 -6.03 -16.76
C LYS A 220 -5.68 -7.01 -15.70
N SER A 221 -6.13 -6.52 -14.55
CA SER A 221 -6.63 -7.35 -13.45
C SER A 221 -7.80 -8.24 -13.87
N LEU A 222 -8.65 -7.78 -14.80
CA LEU A 222 -9.84 -8.49 -15.25
C LEU A 222 -9.63 -9.37 -16.49
N SER A 223 -8.58 -9.13 -17.28
CA SER A 223 -8.39 -9.79 -18.58
C SER A 223 -7.15 -10.69 -18.67
N TYR A 224 -6.16 -10.51 -17.80
CA TYR A 224 -4.92 -11.28 -17.86
C TYR A 224 -5.03 -12.55 -17.00
N VAL A 225 -4.26 -13.57 -17.37
CA VAL A 225 -3.96 -14.72 -16.51
C VAL A 225 -2.71 -14.41 -15.70
N TYR A 226 -2.79 -14.52 -14.38
CA TYR A 226 -1.69 -14.23 -13.46
C TYR A 226 -1.80 -15.08 -12.18
N PRO A 227 -0.68 -15.33 -11.48
CA PRO A 227 -0.69 -16.05 -10.20
C PRO A 227 -1.43 -15.26 -9.12
N ILE A 228 -2.21 -15.96 -8.30
CA ILE A 228 -3.02 -15.39 -7.22
C ILE A 228 -2.39 -15.63 -5.85
N GLU A 229 -1.77 -16.79 -5.67
CA GLU A 229 -1.06 -17.15 -4.43
C GLU A 229 0.45 -17.08 -4.65
N TYR A 230 1.14 -16.43 -3.73
CA TYR A 230 2.59 -16.25 -3.73
C TYR A 230 3.26 -16.87 -2.48
N ARG A 231 2.49 -17.60 -1.67
CA ARG A 231 2.97 -18.34 -0.50
C ARG A 231 3.70 -19.62 -0.89
#